data_AF-A0AAX1DUZ4-F1
#
_entry.id   AF-A0AAX1DUZ4-F1
#
_cell.length_a   1.000
_cell.length_b   1.000
_cell.length_c   1.000
_cell.angle_alpha   90.00
_cell.angle_beta   90.00
_cell.angle_gamma   90.00
#
_symmetry.space_group_name_H-M   'P 1'
#
loop_
_entity.id
_entity.type
_entity.pdbx_description
1 polymer ?
#
loop_
_entity_poly.entity_id
_entity_poly.type
_entity_poly.pdbx_seq_one_letter_code
_entity_poly.pdbx_strand_id
1 'polypeptide(L)'
;MISRSVRLISPSGYCHNQPAALQGIARLRAAGHQVENEQVITRRFQRFAGTDAERLADINQLASLTTLPDVVLAVRGGYGASRLLASIDYVGLQRRLLNQPLALCGHSDFTAIQLALLAQVGLITFSAPMLAGNFGAATLSEFTLHHFWQALTSPTVEVKWQSETPDQGNWQGTLWGGNLAMICSLIGTPWMPQIENGILVIEDVNEHPFRIERMLIQLEQSGILARQRAIVTGSFTSTALSDYDNGFDFSTVWQRVRDTTGLPVICGLDFGHAADTVTLPLGASARLAVSQGNAHLQATGHPVLRD
;
A
#
# COMPACT_ATOMS: atom_id res chain seq x y z
N MET A 1 16.00 -5.01 -21.20
CA MET A 1 15.22 -4.40 -20.11
C MET A 1 14.84 -3.00 -20.54
N ILE A 2 13.56 -2.64 -20.52
CA ILE A 2 13.12 -1.29 -20.89
C ILE A 2 13.54 -0.33 -19.77
N SER A 3 14.28 0.72 -20.12
CA SER A 3 14.67 1.76 -19.16
C SER A 3 13.42 2.52 -18.69
N ARG A 4 13.33 2.80 -17.39
CA ARG A 4 12.18 3.49 -16.78
C ARG A 4 12.66 4.73 -16.07
N SER A 5 11.85 5.79 -16.11
CA SER A 5 12.04 7.00 -15.31
C SER A 5 11.33 6.86 -13.97
N VAL A 6 12.09 6.99 -12.88
CA VAL A 6 11.61 6.86 -11.50
C VAL A 6 11.77 8.21 -10.80
N ARG A 7 10.65 8.85 -10.45
CA ARG A 7 10.66 10.10 -9.67
C ARG A 7 10.42 9.81 -8.21
N LEU A 8 11.34 10.23 -7.35
CA LEU A 8 11.19 10.08 -5.91
C LEU A 8 10.26 11.15 -5.31
N ILE A 9 9.46 10.75 -4.32
CA ILE A 9 8.66 11.66 -3.49
C ILE A 9 8.84 11.32 -2.01
N SER A 10 8.79 12.31 -1.13
CA SER A 10 8.94 12.11 0.32
C SER A 10 7.83 12.83 1.11
N PRO A 11 6.57 12.37 1.03
CA PRO A 11 5.44 13.02 1.70
C PRO A 11 5.42 12.82 3.24
N SER A 12 6.19 11.86 3.74
CA SER A 12 6.12 11.34 5.10
C SER A 12 7.32 11.76 5.97
N GLY A 13 7.92 10.80 6.71
CA GLY A 13 9.04 11.05 7.61
C GLY A 13 10.37 11.23 6.88
N TYR A 14 11.33 11.94 7.49
CA TYR A 14 12.67 12.09 6.92
C TYR A 14 13.37 10.73 6.74
N CYS A 15 14.22 10.63 5.73
CA CYS A 15 14.99 9.40 5.49
C CYS A 15 16.15 9.29 6.48
N HIS A 16 15.92 8.62 7.61
CA HIS A 16 16.95 8.42 8.63
C HIS A 16 18.04 7.44 8.21
N ASN A 17 17.71 6.46 7.38
CA ASN A 17 18.67 5.53 6.78
C ASN A 17 19.01 5.98 5.35
N GLN A 18 19.79 7.07 5.25
CA GLN A 18 20.24 7.56 3.95
C GLN A 18 21.10 6.54 3.17
N PRO A 19 22.00 5.74 3.80
CA PRO A 19 22.73 4.69 3.09
C PRO A 19 21.80 3.72 2.34
N ALA A 20 20.70 3.28 2.96
CA ALA A 20 19.72 2.43 2.29
C ALA A 20 19.07 3.14 1.10
N ALA A 21 18.65 4.40 1.23
CA ALA A 21 18.08 5.14 0.11
C ALA A 21 19.05 5.28 -1.09
N LEU A 22 20.33 5.58 -0.81
CA LEU A 22 21.38 5.65 -1.83
C LEU A 22 21.63 4.28 -2.48
N GLN A 23 21.61 3.21 -1.70
CA GLN A 23 21.69 1.85 -2.21
C GLN A 23 20.50 1.50 -3.12
N GLY A 24 19.29 1.93 -2.76
CA GLY A 24 18.09 1.76 -3.59
C GLY A 24 18.24 2.47 -4.94
N ILE A 25 18.74 3.70 -4.94
CA ILE A 25 19.04 4.44 -6.18
C ILE A 25 20.09 3.69 -7.01
N ALA A 26 21.19 3.25 -6.40
CA ALA A 26 22.26 2.55 -7.09
C ALA A 26 21.75 1.26 -7.76
N ARG A 27 20.85 0.51 -7.10
CA ARG A 27 20.23 -0.70 -7.64
C ARG A 27 19.28 -0.39 -8.80
N LEU A 28 18.44 0.63 -8.68
CA LEU A 28 17.57 1.07 -9.79
C LEU A 28 18.40 1.47 -11.02
N ARG A 29 19.50 2.20 -10.82
CA ARG A 29 20.43 2.58 -11.89
C ARG A 29 21.17 1.37 -12.48
N ALA A 30 21.60 0.43 -11.66
CA ALA A 30 22.25 -0.80 -12.11
C ALA A 30 21.30 -1.67 -12.96
N ALA A 31 19.99 -1.61 -12.70
CA ALA A 31 18.95 -2.22 -13.54
C ALA A 31 18.63 -1.38 -14.80
N GLY A 32 19.30 -0.25 -15.03
CA GLY A 32 19.13 0.59 -16.21
C GLY A 32 18.00 1.61 -16.12
N HIS A 33 17.45 1.87 -14.94
CA HIS A 33 16.44 2.91 -14.72
C HIS A 33 17.08 4.27 -14.41
N GLN A 34 16.37 5.33 -14.75
CA GLN A 34 16.73 6.70 -14.39
C GLN A 34 16.03 7.07 -13.09
N VAL A 35 16.73 7.76 -12.18
CA VAL A 35 16.16 8.22 -10.92
C VAL A 35 16.25 9.73 -10.86
N GLU A 36 15.12 10.37 -10.58
CA GLU A 36 14.95 11.81 -10.49
C GLU A 36 14.53 12.25 -9.09
N ASN A 37 14.67 13.57 -8.84
CA ASN A 37 14.22 14.21 -7.60
C ASN A 37 14.97 13.72 -6.35
N GLU A 38 16.24 13.30 -6.49
CA GLU A 38 17.05 12.71 -5.39
C GLU A 38 17.26 13.65 -4.19
N GLN A 39 17.16 14.97 -4.39
CA GLN A 39 17.31 15.96 -3.33
C GLN A 39 16.27 15.79 -2.21
N VAL A 40 15.15 15.10 -2.45
CA VAL A 40 14.13 14.81 -1.42
C VAL A 40 14.63 13.88 -0.31
N ILE A 41 15.74 13.16 -0.53
CA ILE A 41 16.30 12.20 0.44
C ILE A 41 16.89 12.91 1.65
N THR A 42 17.55 14.05 1.44
CA THR A 42 18.28 14.78 2.48
C THR A 42 17.43 15.84 3.17
N ARG A 43 16.26 16.20 2.60
CA ARG A 43 15.34 17.16 3.21
C ARG A 43 14.92 16.72 4.61
N ARG A 44 14.90 17.66 5.53
CA ARG A 44 14.51 17.42 6.91
C ARG A 44 13.90 18.66 7.53
N PHE A 45 12.72 18.48 8.13
CA PHE A 45 12.09 19.45 9.00
C PHE A 45 11.48 18.69 10.17
N GLN A 46 12.05 18.83 11.36
CA GLN A 46 11.69 17.99 12.52
C GLN A 46 11.77 16.49 12.16
N ARG A 47 10.65 15.75 12.28
CA ARG A 47 10.54 14.33 11.90
C ARG A 47 10.19 14.10 10.43
N PHE A 48 9.93 15.15 9.65
CA PHE A 48 9.40 15.09 8.29
C PHE A 48 10.49 15.29 7.23
N ALA A 49 10.26 14.77 6.02
CA ALA A 49 11.19 14.88 4.89
C ALA A 49 11.14 16.24 4.16
N GLY A 50 11.22 17.32 4.94
CA GLY A 50 10.99 18.71 4.50
C GLY A 50 9.76 19.31 5.17
N THR A 51 9.57 20.62 4.99
CA THR A 51 8.38 21.38 5.41
C THR A 51 7.10 20.82 4.75
N ASP A 52 5.92 21.15 5.29
CA ASP A 52 4.66 20.70 4.71
C ASP A 52 4.51 21.18 3.25
N ALA A 53 4.99 22.38 2.93
CA ALA A 53 5.00 22.92 1.57
C ALA A 53 5.90 22.12 0.62
N GLU A 54 7.12 21.75 1.04
CA GLU A 54 8.03 20.93 0.23
C GLU A 54 7.49 19.54 -0.02
N ARG A 55 6.94 18.89 1.02
CA ARG A 55 6.36 17.54 0.91
C ARG A 55 5.09 17.53 0.08
N LEU A 56 4.27 18.57 0.19
CA LEU A 56 3.08 18.75 -0.66
C LEU A 56 3.47 18.98 -2.12
N ALA A 57 4.52 19.78 -2.37
CA ALA A 57 4.99 20.09 -3.71
C ALA A 57 5.43 18.82 -4.46
N ASP A 58 6.06 17.85 -3.79
CA ASP A 58 6.39 16.55 -4.40
C ASP A 58 5.19 15.85 -5.05
N ILE A 59 4.01 15.97 -4.43
CA ILE A 59 2.75 15.38 -4.91
C ILE A 59 2.12 16.30 -5.96
N ASN A 60 1.85 17.56 -5.61
CA ASN A 60 1.09 18.47 -6.47
C ASN A 60 1.83 18.82 -7.77
N GLN A 61 3.16 18.81 -7.80
CA GLN A 61 3.92 19.05 -9.03
C GLN A 61 3.61 18.01 -10.12
N LEU A 62 3.20 16.78 -9.75
CA LEU A 62 2.82 15.75 -10.71
C LEU A 62 1.70 16.23 -11.65
N ALA A 63 0.82 17.12 -11.18
CA ALA A 63 -0.27 17.70 -11.97
C ALA A 63 0.22 18.61 -13.12
N SER A 64 1.44 19.14 -13.02
CA SER A 64 2.00 20.14 -13.94
C SER A 64 3.33 19.74 -14.59
N LEU A 65 3.84 18.53 -14.34
CA LEU A 65 5.07 18.06 -14.99
C LEU A 65 4.88 17.99 -16.52
N THR A 66 5.84 18.58 -17.24
CA THR A 66 5.91 18.54 -18.71
C THR A 66 5.96 17.09 -19.21
N THR A 67 6.80 16.27 -18.60
CA THR A 67 6.94 14.84 -18.88
C THR A 67 6.63 14.07 -17.60
N LEU A 68 5.71 13.11 -17.67
CA LEU A 68 5.45 12.22 -16.54
C LEU A 68 6.56 11.17 -16.43
N PRO A 69 6.99 10.83 -15.21
CA PRO A 69 7.81 9.64 -15.01
C PRO A 69 6.98 8.37 -15.26
N ASP A 70 7.65 7.25 -15.50
CA ASP A 70 6.98 5.93 -15.51
C ASP A 70 6.53 5.57 -14.09
N VAL A 71 7.39 5.79 -13.10
CA VAL A 71 7.14 5.43 -11.71
C VAL A 71 7.35 6.64 -10.80
N VAL A 72 6.36 6.94 -9.97
CA VAL A 72 6.53 7.83 -8.81
C VAL A 72 6.67 6.94 -7.57
N LEU A 73 7.80 7.05 -6.87
CA LEU A 73 8.16 6.14 -5.80
C LEU A 73 8.32 6.89 -4.47
N ALA A 74 7.52 6.52 -3.48
CA ALA A 74 7.70 7.01 -2.12
C ALA A 74 9.04 6.54 -1.54
N VAL A 75 9.80 7.48 -0.97
CA VAL A 75 11.10 7.16 -0.38
C VAL A 75 10.94 6.26 0.84
N ARG A 76 9.97 6.57 1.69
CA ARG A 76 9.60 5.82 2.89
C ARG A 76 8.24 6.28 3.43
N GLY A 77 7.69 5.51 4.36
CA GLY A 77 6.56 5.90 5.20
C GLY A 77 7.01 6.64 6.46
N GLY A 78 6.40 6.31 7.60
CA GLY A 78 6.65 6.93 8.89
C GLY A 78 5.44 7.72 9.36
N TYR A 79 5.50 9.04 9.30
CA TYR A 79 4.35 9.89 9.63
C TYR A 79 4.51 11.25 8.96
N GLY A 80 3.47 11.72 8.29
CA GLY A 80 3.43 13.06 7.72
C GLY A 80 2.40 13.23 6.62
N ALA A 81 2.01 12.14 5.94
CA ALA A 81 1.06 12.17 4.83
C ALA A 81 -0.29 12.79 5.22
N SER A 82 -0.80 12.48 6.41
CA SER A 82 -2.08 13.00 6.90
C SER A 82 -2.14 14.53 7.01
N ARG A 83 -1.00 15.22 7.18
CA ARG A 83 -0.95 16.70 7.23
C ARG A 83 -1.21 17.35 5.87
N LEU A 84 -1.03 16.59 4.80
CA LEU A 84 -1.04 17.12 3.44
C LEU A 84 -2.41 16.98 2.78
N LEU A 85 -3.26 16.08 3.26
CA LEU A 85 -4.48 15.65 2.55
C LEU A 85 -5.40 16.81 2.16
N ALA A 86 -5.60 17.80 3.04
CA ALA A 86 -6.46 18.95 2.74
C ALA A 86 -5.94 19.86 1.63
N SER A 87 -4.65 19.79 1.30
CA SER A 87 -3.98 20.70 0.37
C SER A 87 -3.53 20.03 -0.93
N ILE A 88 -3.78 18.72 -1.08
CA ILE A 88 -3.50 17.99 -2.32
C ILE A 88 -4.41 18.52 -3.43
N ASP A 89 -3.83 18.81 -4.60
CA ASP A 89 -4.57 19.21 -5.80
C ASP A 89 -5.19 17.99 -6.49
N TYR A 90 -6.24 17.44 -5.86
CA TYR A 90 -6.91 16.24 -6.35
C TYR A 90 -7.40 16.38 -7.79
N VAL A 91 -7.99 17.53 -8.15
CA VAL A 91 -8.53 17.78 -9.49
C VAL A 91 -7.41 17.88 -10.53
N GLY A 92 -6.32 18.57 -10.21
CA GLY A 92 -5.14 18.64 -11.08
C GLY A 92 -4.51 17.28 -11.30
N LEU A 93 -4.35 16.49 -10.23
CA LEU A 93 -3.82 15.14 -10.30
C LEU A 93 -4.74 14.21 -11.11
N GLN A 94 -6.05 14.27 -10.91
CA GLN A 94 -7.01 13.48 -11.70
C GLN A 94 -6.87 13.80 -13.18
N ARG A 95 -6.94 15.08 -13.55
CA ARG A 95 -6.82 15.52 -14.95
C ARG A 95 -5.52 15.04 -15.57
N ARG A 96 -4.42 15.05 -14.80
CA ARG A 96 -3.09 14.77 -15.31
C ARG A 96 -2.75 13.29 -15.38
N LEU A 97 -3.23 12.48 -14.43
CA LEU A 97 -2.79 11.11 -14.21
C LEU A 97 -3.81 10.06 -14.65
N LEU A 98 -5.10 10.42 -14.75
CA LEU A 98 -6.12 9.45 -15.15
C LEU A 98 -5.81 8.89 -16.54
N ASN A 99 -5.86 7.56 -16.67
CA ASN A 99 -5.53 6.80 -17.89
C ASN A 99 -4.10 7.02 -18.43
N GLN A 100 -3.19 7.57 -17.64
CA GLN A 100 -1.77 7.65 -18.02
C GLN A 100 -1.03 6.38 -17.63
N PRO A 101 -0.02 5.96 -18.40
CA PRO A 101 0.82 4.80 -18.08
C PRO A 101 1.87 5.15 -17.01
N LEU A 102 1.41 5.59 -15.83
CA LEU A 102 2.24 5.97 -14.69
C LEU A 102 1.82 5.17 -13.46
N ALA A 103 2.79 4.73 -12.68
CA ALA A 103 2.58 4.05 -11.41
C ALA A 103 2.94 4.95 -10.22
N LEU A 104 1.98 5.23 -9.33
CA LEU A 104 2.22 5.93 -8.07
C LEU A 104 2.31 4.91 -6.92
N CYS A 105 3.52 4.72 -6.39
CA CYS A 105 3.91 3.58 -5.58
C CYS A 105 4.35 3.96 -4.16
N GLY A 106 3.87 3.21 -3.18
CA GLY A 106 4.33 3.24 -1.78
C GLY A 106 3.42 2.41 -0.87
N HIS A 107 3.76 2.28 0.41
CA HIS A 107 2.92 1.63 1.44
C HIS A 107 3.09 2.34 2.78
N SER A 108 2.55 1.78 3.87
CA SER A 108 2.64 2.36 5.23
C SER A 108 1.89 3.71 5.31
N ASP A 109 2.50 4.77 5.86
CA ASP A 109 1.92 6.14 5.93
C ASP A 109 1.41 6.65 4.56
N PHE A 110 1.97 6.18 3.45
CA PHE A 110 1.52 6.56 2.10
C PHE A 110 0.09 6.06 1.77
N THR A 111 -0.41 5.04 2.48
CA THR A 111 -1.80 4.57 2.39
C THR A 111 -2.80 5.72 2.55
N ALA A 112 -2.52 6.72 3.40
CA ALA A 112 -3.41 7.88 3.53
C ALA A 112 -3.60 8.66 2.22
N ILE A 113 -2.52 8.88 1.47
CA ILE A 113 -2.58 9.58 0.18
C ILE A 113 -3.26 8.70 -0.87
N GLN A 114 -2.93 7.41 -0.89
CA GLN A 114 -3.52 6.44 -1.83
C GLN A 114 -5.04 6.37 -1.69
N LEU A 115 -5.54 6.21 -0.46
CA LEU A 115 -6.96 6.16 -0.18
C LEU A 115 -7.65 7.52 -0.41
N ALA A 116 -6.97 8.63 -0.11
CA ALA A 116 -7.49 9.95 -0.42
C ALA A 116 -7.66 10.17 -1.93
N LEU A 117 -6.69 9.76 -2.75
CA LEU A 117 -6.76 9.85 -4.21
C LEU A 117 -7.87 8.95 -4.77
N LEU A 118 -8.04 7.76 -4.21
CA LEU A 118 -9.13 6.85 -4.57
C LEU A 118 -10.50 7.45 -4.21
N ALA A 119 -10.66 7.97 -2.99
CA ALA A 119 -11.91 8.54 -2.49
C ALA A 119 -12.33 9.81 -3.25
N GLN A 120 -11.38 10.71 -3.52
CA GLN A 120 -11.68 12.03 -4.07
C GLN A 120 -11.84 11.99 -5.59
N VAL A 121 -11.03 11.18 -6.28
CA VAL A 121 -10.91 11.28 -7.75
C VAL A 121 -10.79 9.92 -8.46
N GLY A 122 -10.95 8.80 -7.74
CA GLY A 122 -10.95 7.47 -8.32
C GLY A 122 -9.60 7.04 -8.93
N LEU A 123 -8.50 7.70 -8.53
CA LEU A 123 -7.18 7.35 -9.05
C LEU A 123 -6.67 6.06 -8.40
N ILE A 124 -6.36 5.08 -9.26
CA ILE A 124 -5.70 3.84 -8.84
C ILE A 124 -4.22 4.12 -8.56
N THR A 125 -3.75 3.64 -7.42
CA THR A 125 -2.35 3.71 -6.99
C THR A 125 -1.88 2.34 -6.52
N PHE A 126 -0.59 2.16 -6.31
CA PHE A 126 -0.01 0.86 -6.00
C PHE A 126 0.50 0.80 -4.57
N SER A 127 -0.11 -0.03 -3.73
CA SER A 127 0.47 -0.41 -2.44
C SER A 127 1.67 -1.31 -2.72
N ALA A 128 2.86 -0.74 -2.60
CA ALA A 128 4.07 -1.22 -3.28
C ALA A 128 5.33 -1.00 -2.42
N PRO A 129 6.44 -1.70 -2.72
CA PRO A 129 7.74 -1.43 -2.10
C PRO A 129 8.16 0.03 -2.25
N MET A 130 8.90 0.53 -1.26
CA MET A 130 9.44 1.90 -1.21
C MET A 130 10.96 1.91 -1.35
N LEU A 131 11.52 3.07 -1.68
CA LEU A 131 12.96 3.20 -1.97
C LEU A 131 13.84 2.69 -0.82
N ALA A 132 13.70 3.24 0.38
CA ALA A 132 14.62 2.94 1.48
C ALA A 132 14.31 1.58 2.14
N GLY A 133 13.04 1.21 2.24
CA GLY A 133 12.60 0.00 2.93
C GLY A 133 12.81 -1.29 2.14
N ASN A 134 12.75 -1.24 0.81
CA ASN A 134 12.78 -2.43 -0.04
C ASN A 134 13.93 -2.38 -1.05
N PHE A 135 13.93 -1.39 -1.96
CA PHE A 135 15.02 -1.26 -2.95
C PHE A 135 16.38 -1.05 -2.28
N GLY A 136 16.39 -0.36 -1.13
CA GLY A 136 17.55 -0.06 -0.30
C GLY A 136 17.83 -1.05 0.82
N ALA A 137 17.07 -2.15 0.93
CA ALA A 137 17.28 -3.14 1.98
C ALA A 137 18.66 -3.81 1.84
N ALA A 138 19.20 -4.37 2.93
CA ALA A 138 20.49 -5.07 2.88
C ALA A 138 20.53 -6.12 1.76
N THR A 139 19.48 -6.93 1.68
CA THR A 139 19.21 -7.87 0.58
C THR A 139 17.96 -7.44 -0.16
N LEU A 140 18.03 -7.39 -1.49
CA LEU A 140 16.88 -7.11 -2.33
C LEU A 140 16.06 -8.38 -2.52
N SER A 141 14.78 -8.35 -2.18
CA SER A 141 13.87 -9.48 -2.37
C SER A 141 13.52 -9.64 -3.85
N GLU A 142 13.88 -10.78 -4.45
CA GLU A 142 13.49 -11.13 -5.82
C GLU A 142 11.98 -11.31 -5.95
N PHE A 143 11.32 -11.84 -4.92
CA PHE A 143 9.86 -11.95 -4.85
C PHE A 143 9.19 -10.58 -4.97
N THR A 144 9.68 -9.61 -4.20
CA THR A 144 9.17 -8.23 -4.21
C THR A 144 9.40 -7.56 -5.57
N LEU A 145 10.59 -7.73 -6.15
CA LEU A 145 10.88 -7.19 -7.49
C LEU A 145 9.99 -7.81 -8.57
N HIS A 146 9.79 -9.13 -8.52
CA HIS A 146 8.95 -9.84 -9.47
C HIS A 146 7.52 -9.28 -9.44
N HIS A 147 6.90 -9.22 -8.25
CA HIS A 147 5.53 -8.74 -8.10
C HIS A 147 5.39 -7.24 -8.35
N PHE A 148 6.43 -6.44 -8.03
CA PHE A 148 6.47 -5.03 -8.38
C PHE A 148 6.39 -4.85 -9.89
N TRP A 149 7.30 -5.46 -10.65
CA TRP A 149 7.29 -5.28 -12.11
C TRP A 149 6.09 -5.94 -12.78
N GLN A 150 5.65 -7.11 -12.32
CA GLN A 150 4.42 -7.76 -12.80
C GLN A 150 3.24 -6.77 -12.71
N ALA A 151 3.04 -6.14 -11.55
CA ALA A 151 1.93 -5.22 -11.36
C ALA A 151 2.01 -3.93 -12.19
N LEU A 152 3.21 -3.52 -12.58
CA LEU A 152 3.40 -2.30 -13.35
C LEU A 152 3.37 -2.55 -14.87
N THR A 153 3.71 -3.74 -15.35
CA THR A 153 3.87 -4.02 -16.78
C THR A 153 2.89 -5.06 -17.33
N SER A 154 2.04 -5.65 -16.50
CA SER A 154 0.99 -6.58 -16.93
C SER A 154 -0.39 -5.96 -16.74
N PRO A 155 -1.36 -6.15 -17.66
CA PRO A 155 -2.75 -5.74 -17.44
C PRO A 155 -3.47 -6.56 -16.34
N THR A 156 -2.85 -7.65 -15.90
CA THR A 156 -3.36 -8.53 -14.85
C THR A 156 -2.26 -8.74 -13.80
N VAL A 157 -2.58 -8.39 -12.56
CA VAL A 157 -1.82 -8.79 -11.37
C VAL A 157 -2.32 -10.15 -10.94
N GLU A 158 -1.41 -11.09 -10.71
CA GLU A 158 -1.74 -12.43 -10.21
C GLU A 158 -0.84 -12.77 -9.03
N VAL A 159 -1.46 -13.07 -7.89
CA VAL A 159 -0.77 -13.47 -6.66
C VAL A 159 -1.38 -14.76 -6.15
N LYS A 160 -0.53 -15.76 -5.89
CA LYS A 160 -0.93 -17.06 -5.34
C LYS A 160 -0.13 -17.33 -4.08
N TRP A 161 -0.80 -17.82 -3.05
CA TRP A 161 -0.16 -18.15 -1.78
C TRP A 161 -0.89 -19.30 -1.08
N GLN A 162 -0.22 -19.91 -0.10
CA GLN A 162 -0.85 -20.87 0.80
C GLN A 162 -1.56 -20.12 1.93
N SER A 163 -2.81 -20.50 2.21
CA SER A 163 -3.60 -19.91 3.27
C SER A 163 -4.11 -21.00 4.21
N GLU A 164 -3.89 -20.80 5.51
CA GLU A 164 -4.43 -21.66 6.57
C GLU A 164 -5.88 -21.31 6.93
N THR A 165 -6.51 -20.41 6.17
CA THR A 165 -7.90 -20.03 6.40
C THR A 165 -8.84 -21.23 6.23
N PRO A 166 -9.85 -21.38 7.11
CA PRO A 166 -10.93 -22.35 6.90
C PRO A 166 -11.88 -21.92 5.76
N ASP A 167 -11.88 -20.64 5.38
CA ASP A 167 -12.80 -20.09 4.40
C ASP A 167 -12.50 -20.62 2.99
N GLN A 168 -13.53 -21.11 2.29
CA GLN A 168 -13.44 -21.59 0.92
C GLN A 168 -14.46 -20.86 0.06
N GLY A 169 -14.09 -20.45 -1.15
CA GLY A 169 -15.02 -19.73 -2.01
C GLY A 169 -14.36 -18.86 -3.07
N ASN A 170 -15.22 -18.09 -3.75
CA ASN A 170 -14.84 -17.12 -4.76
C ASN A 170 -15.55 -15.80 -4.47
N TRP A 171 -14.77 -14.72 -4.47
CA TRP A 171 -15.25 -13.37 -4.22
C TRP A 171 -14.75 -12.44 -5.31
N GLN A 172 -15.57 -11.45 -5.65
CA GLN A 172 -15.21 -10.42 -6.61
C GLN A 172 -15.57 -9.05 -6.04
N GLY A 173 -14.71 -8.07 -6.28
CA GLY A 173 -14.89 -6.74 -5.72
C GLY A 173 -13.80 -5.76 -6.12
N THR A 174 -13.95 -4.51 -5.71
CA THR A 174 -12.86 -3.53 -5.78
C THR A 174 -11.78 -3.88 -4.76
N LEU A 175 -10.53 -4.02 -5.19
CA LEU A 175 -9.38 -4.22 -4.33
C LEU A 175 -9.02 -2.91 -3.63
N TRP A 176 -8.92 -2.89 -2.31
CA TRP A 176 -8.52 -1.68 -1.58
C TRP A 176 -7.92 -2.02 -0.22
N GLY A 177 -7.38 -1.01 0.46
CA GLY A 177 -6.79 -1.16 1.80
C GLY A 177 -5.34 -0.69 1.87
N GLY A 178 -4.47 -1.44 2.53
CA GLY A 178 -3.10 -1.06 2.87
C GLY A 178 -2.83 -1.16 4.37
N ASN A 179 -2.12 -0.20 4.93
CA ASN A 179 -1.80 -0.17 6.35
C ASN A 179 -3.07 0.06 7.20
N LEU A 180 -3.35 -0.83 8.16
CA LEU A 180 -4.58 -0.82 8.95
C LEU A 180 -4.71 0.44 9.82
N ALA A 181 -3.65 0.83 10.53
CA ALA A 181 -3.63 2.07 11.30
C ALA A 181 -3.93 3.30 10.44
N MET A 182 -3.38 3.38 9.22
CA MET A 182 -3.68 4.46 8.29
C MET A 182 -5.13 4.42 7.80
N ILE A 183 -5.69 3.26 7.47
CA ILE A 183 -7.11 3.11 7.11
C ILE A 183 -7.99 3.66 8.24
N CYS A 184 -7.76 3.22 9.48
CA CYS A 184 -8.53 3.68 10.64
C CYS A 184 -8.40 5.19 10.88
N SER A 185 -7.23 5.77 10.61
CA SER A 185 -7.01 7.22 10.77
C SER A 185 -7.88 8.09 9.85
N LEU A 186 -8.42 7.52 8.77
CA LEU A 186 -9.27 8.24 7.81
C LEU A 186 -10.76 8.14 8.12
N ILE A 187 -11.20 7.26 9.02
CA ILE A 187 -12.61 7.07 9.35
C ILE A 187 -13.22 8.40 9.82
N GLY A 188 -14.34 8.81 9.21
CA GLY A 188 -15.01 10.08 9.49
C GLY A 188 -14.44 11.30 8.75
N THR A 189 -13.40 11.12 7.94
CA THR A 189 -12.81 12.18 7.09
C THR A 189 -13.31 12.08 5.64
N PRO A 190 -13.18 13.15 4.83
CA PRO A 190 -13.50 13.11 3.39
C PRO A 190 -12.61 12.14 2.58
N TRP A 191 -11.49 11.72 3.13
CA TRP A 191 -10.49 10.91 2.42
C TRP A 191 -10.69 9.41 2.59
N MET A 192 -11.71 8.98 3.32
CA MET A 192 -12.06 7.57 3.45
C MET A 192 -12.90 7.09 2.25
N PRO A 193 -12.41 6.15 1.42
CA PRO A 193 -13.17 5.62 0.30
C PRO A 193 -14.47 4.95 0.77
N GLN A 194 -15.57 5.24 0.09
CA GLN A 194 -16.85 4.58 0.32
C GLN A 194 -16.99 3.40 -0.65
N ILE A 195 -16.24 2.32 -0.39
CA ILE A 195 -16.21 1.14 -1.25
C ILE A 195 -17.21 0.10 -0.77
N GLU A 196 -18.12 -0.28 -1.67
CA GLU A 196 -19.05 -1.38 -1.49
C GLU A 196 -18.61 -2.60 -2.29
N ASN A 197 -18.93 -3.78 -1.77
CA ASN A 197 -18.58 -5.06 -2.33
C ASN A 197 -17.06 -5.23 -2.55
N GLY A 198 -16.23 -4.61 -1.72
CA GLY A 198 -14.78 -4.63 -1.87
C GLY A 198 -14.10 -5.90 -1.37
N ILE A 199 -12.87 -6.10 -1.80
CA ILE A 199 -11.89 -7.02 -1.19
C ILE A 199 -10.90 -6.14 -0.43
N LEU A 200 -11.02 -6.12 0.89
CA LEU A 200 -10.20 -5.30 1.77
C LEU A 200 -8.92 -6.05 2.12
N VAL A 201 -7.76 -5.52 1.75
CA VAL A 201 -6.44 -6.07 2.11
C VAL A 201 -5.81 -5.23 3.20
N ILE A 202 -5.38 -5.84 4.30
CA ILE A 202 -4.85 -5.14 5.46
C ILE A 202 -3.50 -5.71 5.89
N GLU A 203 -2.61 -4.83 6.32
CA GLU A 203 -1.32 -5.15 6.91
C GLU A 203 -0.98 -4.14 8.01
N ASP A 204 -0.07 -4.49 8.92
CA ASP A 204 0.47 -3.51 9.87
C ASP A 204 1.82 -3.93 10.47
N VAL A 205 2.46 -3.03 11.20
CA VAL A 205 3.78 -3.24 11.82
C VAL A 205 3.86 -2.63 13.21
N ASN A 206 4.52 -3.35 14.13
CA ASN A 206 4.66 -2.95 15.55
C ASN A 206 3.32 -2.81 16.30
N GLU A 207 2.28 -3.48 15.83
CA GLU A 207 0.96 -3.47 16.46
C GLU A 207 0.66 -4.82 17.11
N HIS A 208 0.42 -4.79 18.42
CA HIS A 208 0.01 -5.98 19.17
C HIS A 208 -1.37 -6.46 18.69
N PRO A 209 -1.68 -7.78 18.68
CA PRO A 209 -2.99 -8.30 18.26
C PRO A 209 -4.21 -7.54 18.81
N PHE A 210 -4.20 -7.09 20.06
CA PHE A 210 -5.35 -6.37 20.63
C PHE A 210 -5.57 -5.00 19.97
N ARG A 211 -4.51 -4.38 19.44
CA ARG A 211 -4.59 -3.11 18.71
C ARG A 211 -5.16 -3.34 17.32
N ILE A 212 -4.77 -4.44 16.67
CA ILE A 212 -5.36 -4.91 15.42
C ILE A 212 -6.85 -5.19 15.63
N GLU A 213 -7.23 -5.95 16.65
CA GLU A 213 -8.63 -6.22 16.98
C GLU A 213 -9.42 -4.92 17.22
N ARG A 214 -8.87 -3.99 18.01
CA ARG A 214 -9.51 -2.70 18.28
C ARG A 214 -9.76 -1.89 17.00
N MET A 215 -8.81 -1.92 16.06
CA MET A 215 -8.97 -1.27 14.75
C MET A 215 -10.03 -1.95 13.89
N LEU A 216 -10.08 -3.28 13.90
CA LEU A 216 -11.11 -4.06 13.18
C LEU A 216 -12.50 -3.84 13.76
N ILE A 217 -12.63 -3.75 15.09
CA ILE A 217 -13.87 -3.38 15.76
C ILE A 217 -14.31 -1.97 15.34
N GLN A 218 -13.38 -1.02 15.18
CA GLN A 218 -13.73 0.31 14.67
C GLN A 218 -14.25 0.25 13.22
N LEU A 219 -13.63 -0.56 12.35
CA LEU A 219 -14.11 -0.78 10.98
C LEU A 219 -15.47 -1.50 10.94
N GLU A 220 -15.72 -2.42 11.88
CA GLU A 220 -17.00 -3.10 12.07
C GLU A 220 -18.09 -2.09 12.47
N GLN A 221 -17.86 -1.36 13.58
CA GLN A 221 -18.84 -0.45 14.17
C GLN A 221 -19.14 0.78 13.29
N SER A 222 -18.19 1.17 12.45
CA SER A 222 -18.40 2.21 11.43
C SER A 222 -19.17 1.71 10.20
N GLY A 223 -19.52 0.41 10.14
CA GLY A 223 -20.25 -0.22 9.05
C GLY A 223 -19.41 -0.47 7.79
N ILE A 224 -18.08 -0.26 7.85
CA ILE A 224 -17.19 -0.47 6.71
C ILE A 224 -17.08 -1.94 6.39
N LEU A 225 -16.85 -2.80 7.39
CA LEU A 225 -16.71 -4.24 7.17
C LEU A 225 -17.99 -4.84 6.58
N ALA A 226 -19.17 -4.41 7.04
CA ALA A 226 -20.46 -4.88 6.54
C ALA A 226 -20.67 -4.67 5.03
N ARG A 227 -19.88 -3.80 4.39
CA ARG A 227 -19.95 -3.54 2.95
C ARG A 227 -18.95 -4.35 2.13
N GLN A 228 -18.09 -5.16 2.77
CA GLN A 228 -17.03 -5.90 2.07
C GLN A 228 -17.46 -7.34 1.73
N ARG A 229 -16.73 -7.97 0.81
CA ARG A 229 -16.93 -9.37 0.42
C ARG A 229 -15.94 -10.32 1.08
N ALA A 230 -14.74 -9.84 1.34
CA ALA A 230 -13.68 -10.59 2.01
C ALA A 230 -12.65 -9.63 2.62
N ILE A 231 -11.94 -10.11 3.64
CA ILE A 231 -10.74 -9.50 4.17
C ILE A 231 -9.56 -10.38 3.81
N VAL A 232 -8.49 -9.81 3.26
CA VAL A 232 -7.21 -10.49 3.06
C VAL A 232 -6.19 -9.90 4.02
N THR A 233 -5.57 -10.74 4.82
CA THR A 233 -4.58 -10.30 5.81
C THR A 233 -3.18 -10.52 5.25
N GLY A 234 -2.44 -9.42 5.13
CA GLY A 234 -1.03 -9.40 4.82
C GLY A 234 -0.16 -9.77 6.02
N SER A 235 1.04 -9.20 6.05
CA SER A 235 2.02 -9.38 7.12
C SER A 235 1.71 -8.47 8.31
N PHE A 236 1.69 -9.04 9.51
CA PHE A 236 1.61 -8.32 10.78
C PHE A 236 2.91 -8.53 11.55
N THR A 237 3.87 -7.62 11.37
CA THR A 237 5.27 -7.83 11.76
C THR A 237 5.66 -7.08 13.04
N SER A 238 6.79 -7.49 13.63
CA SER A 238 7.42 -6.83 14.78
C SER A 238 6.51 -6.71 16.01
N THR A 239 5.69 -7.72 16.25
CA THR A 239 4.92 -7.87 17.49
C THR A 239 5.58 -8.87 18.43
N ALA A 240 5.44 -8.66 19.73
CA ALA A 240 5.84 -9.59 20.77
C ALA A 240 4.65 -9.86 21.68
N LEU A 241 4.30 -11.14 21.82
CA LEU A 241 3.31 -11.60 22.78
C LEU A 241 3.96 -11.75 24.17
N SER A 242 3.11 -11.75 25.18
CA SER A 242 3.47 -11.88 26.59
C SER A 242 2.62 -12.94 27.28
N ASP A 243 3.03 -13.38 28.47
CA ASP A 243 2.25 -14.33 29.28
C ASP A 243 0.84 -13.80 29.59
N TYR A 244 0.67 -12.47 29.67
CA TYR A 244 -0.62 -11.83 29.92
C TYR A 244 -1.64 -12.08 28.80
N ASP A 245 -1.17 -12.35 27.59
CA ASP A 245 -2.05 -12.60 26.44
C ASP A 245 -2.77 -13.94 26.58
N ASN A 246 -2.23 -14.90 27.36
CA ASN A 246 -2.91 -16.13 27.73
C ASN A 246 -3.56 -16.86 26.52
N GLY A 247 -2.79 -16.99 25.43
CA GLY A 247 -3.23 -17.61 24.17
C GLY A 247 -3.91 -16.66 23.17
N PHE A 248 -4.05 -15.38 23.50
CA PHE A 248 -4.55 -14.37 22.58
C PHE A 248 -3.50 -13.97 21.54
N ASP A 249 -3.84 -14.12 20.27
CA ASP A 249 -2.96 -13.87 19.13
C ASP A 249 -3.76 -13.43 17.89
N PHE A 250 -3.10 -13.28 16.73
CA PHE A 250 -3.80 -12.91 15.50
C PHE A 250 -4.83 -13.95 15.05
N SER A 251 -4.61 -15.25 15.30
CA SER A 251 -5.60 -16.28 14.94
C SER A 251 -6.91 -16.06 15.69
N THR A 252 -6.81 -15.66 16.97
CA THR A 252 -7.95 -15.29 17.82
C THR A 252 -8.67 -14.07 17.27
N VAL A 253 -7.93 -13.05 16.81
CA VAL A 253 -8.50 -11.84 16.19
C VAL A 253 -9.26 -12.19 14.91
N TRP A 254 -8.68 -13.00 14.02
CA TRP A 254 -9.34 -13.40 12.78
C TRP A 254 -10.60 -14.22 13.03
N GLN A 255 -10.56 -15.14 14.00
CA GLN A 255 -11.73 -15.91 14.40
C GLN A 255 -12.85 -14.99 14.89
N ARG A 256 -12.53 -14.01 15.74
CA ARG A 256 -13.50 -13.03 16.22
C ARG A 256 -14.16 -12.25 15.08
N VAL A 257 -13.38 -11.79 14.10
CA VAL A 257 -13.94 -11.08 12.93
C VAL A 257 -14.92 -11.97 12.17
N ARG A 258 -14.58 -13.24 11.94
CA ARG A 258 -15.50 -14.20 11.30
C ARG A 258 -16.79 -14.36 12.11
N ASP A 259 -16.69 -14.57 13.42
CA ASP A 259 -17.83 -14.82 14.29
C ASP A 259 -18.79 -13.61 14.37
N THR A 260 -18.25 -12.40 14.34
CA THR A 260 -19.03 -11.15 14.49
C THR A 260 -19.60 -10.64 13.18
N THR A 261 -18.88 -10.78 12.07
CA THR A 261 -19.24 -10.18 10.78
C THR A 261 -19.75 -11.18 9.75
N GLY A 262 -19.41 -12.46 9.90
CA GLY A 262 -19.60 -13.48 8.87
C GLY A 262 -18.70 -13.31 7.64
N LEU A 263 -17.76 -12.36 7.65
CA LEU A 263 -16.84 -12.15 6.53
C LEU A 263 -15.76 -13.23 6.51
N PRO A 264 -15.41 -13.75 5.31
CA PRO A 264 -14.24 -14.61 5.17
C PRO A 264 -12.97 -13.78 5.36
N VAL A 265 -12.01 -14.36 6.09
CA VAL A 265 -10.71 -13.74 6.38
C VAL A 265 -9.63 -14.64 5.81
N ILE A 266 -8.97 -14.21 4.74
CA ILE A 266 -7.99 -14.99 4.01
C ILE A 266 -6.59 -14.56 4.44
N CYS A 267 -5.87 -15.44 5.13
CA CYS A 267 -4.56 -15.10 5.71
C CYS A 267 -3.38 -15.60 4.88
N GLY A 268 -2.18 -15.12 5.21
CA GLY A 268 -0.91 -15.61 4.66
C GLY A 268 -0.42 -14.89 3.40
N LEU A 269 -1.02 -13.76 3.03
CA LEU A 269 -0.51 -12.98 1.90
C LEU A 269 0.80 -12.27 2.31
N ASP A 270 1.87 -12.45 1.52
CA ASP A 270 3.10 -11.67 1.68
C ASP A 270 2.88 -10.23 1.18
N PHE A 271 2.34 -9.38 2.04
CA PHE A 271 1.99 -7.99 1.76
C PHE A 271 2.15 -7.13 3.01
N GLY A 272 3.00 -6.09 2.93
CA GLY A 272 3.19 -5.14 4.02
C GLY A 272 4.67 -4.92 4.36
N HIS A 273 5.00 -4.89 5.65
CA HIS A 273 6.33 -4.50 6.15
C HIS A 273 7.34 -5.67 6.26
N ALA A 274 7.04 -6.84 5.69
CA ALA A 274 8.01 -7.93 5.57
C ALA A 274 9.03 -7.66 4.44
N ALA A 275 10.09 -8.47 4.38
CA ALA A 275 11.07 -8.38 3.30
C ALA A 275 10.46 -8.73 1.93
N ASP A 276 9.57 -9.73 1.93
CA ASP A 276 8.74 -10.11 0.80
C ASP A 276 7.40 -9.36 0.88
N THR A 277 7.09 -8.62 -0.16
CA THR A 277 5.79 -7.95 -0.30
C THR A 277 5.38 -7.90 -1.77
N VAL A 278 4.13 -8.26 -2.04
CA VAL A 278 3.52 -8.04 -3.36
C VAL A 278 3.16 -6.58 -3.58
N THR A 279 2.84 -6.23 -4.83
CA THR A 279 2.34 -4.92 -5.21
C THR A 279 0.88 -5.00 -5.61
N LEU A 280 0.02 -4.23 -4.95
CA LEU A 280 -1.44 -4.29 -5.13
C LEU A 280 -2.00 -2.97 -5.68
N PRO A 281 -2.74 -2.98 -6.81
CA PRO A 281 -3.37 -1.78 -7.36
C PRO A 281 -4.69 -1.46 -6.63
N LEU A 282 -4.65 -0.46 -5.75
CA LEU A 282 -5.79 -0.06 -4.93
C LEU A 282 -6.80 0.71 -5.80
N GLY A 283 -8.04 0.21 -5.86
CA GLY A 283 -9.13 0.67 -6.72
C GLY A 283 -9.37 -0.23 -7.94
N ALA A 284 -8.50 -1.20 -8.22
CA ALA A 284 -8.67 -2.15 -9.31
C ALA A 284 -9.83 -3.14 -9.08
N SER A 285 -10.33 -3.75 -10.15
CA SER A 285 -11.26 -4.88 -10.05
C SER A 285 -10.48 -6.14 -9.67
N ALA A 286 -10.93 -6.88 -8.67
CA ALA A 286 -10.24 -8.08 -8.20
C ALA A 286 -11.17 -9.29 -8.04
N ARG A 287 -10.59 -10.47 -8.24
CA ARG A 287 -11.19 -11.78 -7.98
C ARG A 287 -10.29 -12.52 -7.02
N LEU A 288 -10.87 -13.02 -5.93
CA LEU A 288 -10.21 -13.82 -4.92
C LEU A 288 -10.85 -15.20 -4.90
N ALA A 289 -10.03 -16.25 -5.02
CA ALA A 289 -10.46 -17.63 -4.94
C ALA A 289 -9.65 -18.36 -3.87
N VAL A 290 -10.32 -19.14 -3.03
CA VAL A 290 -9.67 -20.03 -2.06
C VAL A 290 -10.23 -21.44 -2.21
N SER A 291 -9.34 -22.39 -2.46
CA SER A 291 -9.66 -23.80 -2.61
C SER A 291 -8.52 -24.66 -2.06
N GLN A 292 -8.82 -25.58 -1.14
CA GLN A 292 -7.88 -26.58 -0.63
C GLN A 292 -6.56 -25.97 -0.12
N GLY A 293 -6.66 -24.92 0.71
CA GLY A 293 -5.51 -24.21 1.28
C GLY A 293 -4.75 -23.31 0.29
N ASN A 294 -5.18 -23.23 -0.97
CA ASN A 294 -4.57 -22.36 -1.98
C ASN A 294 -5.43 -21.12 -2.19
N ALA A 295 -4.85 -19.94 -2.00
CA ALA A 295 -5.47 -18.67 -2.30
C ALA A 295 -4.90 -18.08 -3.59
N HIS A 296 -5.77 -17.45 -4.38
CA HIS A 296 -5.43 -16.81 -5.65
C HIS A 296 -6.17 -15.48 -5.77
N LEU A 297 -5.41 -14.40 -5.87
CA LEU A 297 -5.90 -13.06 -6.12
C LEU A 297 -5.49 -12.63 -7.53
N GLN A 298 -6.48 -12.23 -8.34
CA GLN A 298 -6.26 -11.59 -9.63
C GLN A 298 -6.81 -10.17 -9.59
N ALA A 299 -6.08 -9.17 -10.10
CA ALA A 299 -6.57 -7.80 -10.21
C ALA A 299 -6.31 -7.19 -11.60
N THR A 300 -7.27 -6.43 -12.13
CA THR A 300 -7.25 -5.84 -13.48
C THR A 300 -7.85 -4.43 -13.49
N GLY A 301 -7.61 -3.70 -14.59
CA GLY A 301 -8.14 -2.34 -14.78
C GLY A 301 -7.30 -1.24 -14.13
N HIS A 302 -6.08 -1.56 -13.68
CA HIS A 302 -5.10 -0.59 -13.23
C HIS A 302 -4.27 -0.04 -14.42
N PRO A 303 -3.64 1.13 -14.28
CA PRO A 303 -2.71 1.64 -15.27
C PRO A 303 -1.52 0.70 -15.46
N VAL A 304 -1.09 0.51 -16.71
CA VAL A 304 0.06 -0.32 -17.07
C VAL A 304 1.08 0.55 -17.78
N LEU A 305 2.36 0.40 -17.41
CA LEU A 305 3.46 1.05 -18.11
C LEU A 305 3.52 0.58 -19.56
N ARG A 306 3.81 1.49 -20.50
CA ARG A 306 3.97 1.14 -21.91
C ARG A 306 5.30 0.43 -22.14
N ASP A 307 5.41 -0.38 -23.18
CA ASP A 307 6.70 -0.93 -23.61
C ASP A 307 7.64 0.13 -24.18
#